data_AF-A0A962GVM6-F1
#
_entry.id   AF-A0A962GVM6-F1
#
_cell.length_a   1.000
_cell.length_b   1.000
_cell.length_c   1.000
_cell.angle_alpha   90.00
_cell.angle_beta   90.00
_cell.angle_gamma   90.00
#
_symmetry.space_group_name_H-M   'P 1'
#
loop_
_entity.id
_entity.type
_entity.pdbx_description
1 polymer ?
#
loop_
_entity_poly.entity_id
_entity_poly.type
_entity_poly.pdbx_seq_one_letter_code
_entity_poly.pdbx_strand_id
1 'polypeptide(L)' 'MVKAKTQYICTQCSSIHNKWAGQCSDCGDWNCLEETVIQALSSPKTSRF' A
#
# COMPACT_ATOMS: atom_id res chain seq x y z
N MET A 1 -3.61 19.13 -5.43
CA MET A 1 -2.49 18.39 -4.82
C MET A 1 -2.98 17.00 -4.51
N VAL A 2 -2.47 15.97 -5.19
CA VAL A 2 -2.81 14.57 -4.88
C VAL A 2 -2.18 14.25 -3.53
N LYS A 3 -3.00 14.00 -2.52
CA LYS A 3 -2.54 13.58 -1.20
C LYS A 3 -1.94 12.18 -1.38
N ALA A 4 -0.63 12.04 -1.27
CA ALA A 4 0.03 10.75 -1.28
C ALA A 4 -0.61 9.89 -0.18
N LYS A 5 -1.10 8.69 -0.54
CA LYS A 5 -1.74 7.79 0.42
C LYS A 5 -0.75 6.70 0.76
N THR A 6 -0.29 6.70 2.00
CA THR A 6 0.58 5.66 2.55
C THR A 6 -0.26 4.42 2.87
N GLN A 7 0.17 3.25 2.42
CA GLN A 7 -0.40 1.96 2.79
C GLN A 7 0.70 1.02 3.26
N TYR A 8 0.37 0.03 4.06
CA TYR A 8 1.29 -0.94 4.64
C TYR A 8 0.99 -2.32 4.09
N ILE A 9 1.94 -2.94 3.40
CA ILE A 9 1.75 -4.23 2.74
C ILE A 9 2.49 -5.30 3.53
N CYS A 10 1.81 -6.40 3.87
CA CYS A 10 2.46 -7.53 4.53
C CYS A 10 3.31 -8.32 3.53
N THR A 11 4.59 -8.51 3.80
CA THR A 11 5.52 -9.27 2.94
C THR A 11 5.30 -10.78 2.99
N GLN A 12 4.57 -11.30 3.98
CA GLN A 12 4.30 -12.74 4.13
C GLN A 12 3.02 -13.16 3.40
N CYS A 13 1.94 -12.39 3.55
CA CYS A 13 0.62 -12.72 2.97
C CYS A 13 0.12 -11.71 1.93
N SER A 14 0.87 -10.64 1.65
CA SER A 14 0.47 -9.55 0.73
C SER A 14 -0.82 -8.82 1.13
N SER A 15 -1.25 -8.92 2.39
CA SER A 15 -2.38 -8.14 2.91
C SER A 15 -2.04 -6.65 3.02
N ILE A 16 -3.02 -5.79 2.74
CA ILE A 16 -2.83 -4.33 2.71
C ILE A 16 -3.54 -3.69 3.89
N HIS A 17 -2.83 -2.85 4.63
CA HIS A 17 -3.26 -2.19 5.85
C HIS A 17 -3.12 -0.67 5.72
N ASN A 18 -4.06 0.09 6.29
CA ASN A 18 -4.03 1.56 6.24
C ASN A 18 -3.32 2.18 7.46
N LYS A 19 -2.83 1.36 8.40
CA LYS A 19 -2.11 1.78 9.60
C LYS A 19 -1.02 0.77 9.93
N TRP A 20 0.09 1.24 10.49
CA TRP A 20 1.14 0.37 11.02
C TRP A 20 0.69 -0.21 12.36
N ALA A 21 0.51 -1.52 12.43
CA ALA A 21 0.18 -2.23 13.68
C ALA A 21 1.34 -3.08 14.24
N GLY A 22 2.44 -3.24 13.49
CA GLY A 22 3.58 -4.09 13.86
C GLY A 22 3.31 -5.58 13.64
N GLN A 23 2.06 -6.01 13.83
CA GLN A 23 1.55 -7.34 13.51
C GLN A 23 0.56 -7.28 12.34
N CYS A 24 0.68 -8.22 11.42
CA CYS A 24 -0.29 -8.41 10.35
C CYS A 24 -1.59 -9.03 10.90
N SER A 25 -2.73 -8.40 10.66
CA SER A 25 -4.04 -8.90 11.11
C SER A 25 -4.55 -10.13 10.33
N ASP A 26 -3.96 -10.42 9.17
CA ASP A 26 -4.38 -11.51 8.28
C ASP A 26 -3.63 -12.82 8.58
N CYS A 27 -2.29 -12.81 8.53
CA CYS A 27 -1.44 -13.97 8.85
C CYS A 27 -0.96 -14.04 10.31
N GLY A 28 -1.03 -12.95 11.08
CA GLY A 28 -0.56 -12.91 12.46
C GLY A 28 0.94 -12.68 12.64
N ASP A 29 1.71 -12.58 11.56
CA ASP A 29 3.16 -12.35 11.64
C ASP A 29 3.54 -10.94 12.08
N TRP A 30 4.67 -10.84 12.78
CA TRP A 30 5.23 -9.59 13.30
C TRP A 30 6.36 -9.08 12.41
N ASN A 31 6.48 -7.76 12.29
CA ASN A 31 7.50 -7.07 11.49
C ASN A 31 7.46 -7.40 9.99
N CYS A 32 6.30 -7.80 9.48
CA CYS A 32 6.11 -8.10 8.07
C CYS A 32 5.47 -6.96 7.27
N LEU A 33 5.10 -5.86 7.92
CA LEU A 33 4.43 -4.73 7.25
C LEU A 33 5.46 -3.77 6.63
N GLU A 34 5.39 -3.57 5.32
CA GLU A 34 6.25 -2.68 4.53
C GLU A 34 5.46 -1.43 4.09
N GLU A 35 6.02 -0.24 4.31
CA GLU A 35 5.38 1.01 3.93
C GLU A 35 5.48 1.27 2.42
N THR A 36 4.33 1.33 1.75
CA THR A 36 4.19 1.63 0.33
C THR A 36 3.46 2.95 0.13
N VAL A 37 4.13 3.91 -0.50
CA VAL A 37 3.51 5.17 -0.91
C VAL A 37 2.81 4.96 -2.24
N ILE A 38 1.49 4.90 -2.21
CA ILE A 38 0.71 4.85 -3.45
C ILE A 38 0.58 6.28 -3.94
N GLN A 39 1.54 6.68 -4.78
CA GLN A 39 1.33 7.81 -5.66
C GLN A 39 0.30 7.34 -6.68
N ALA A 40 -0.88 7.94 -6.67
CA ALA A 40 -1.81 7.74 -7.76
C ALA A 40 -1.10 8.25 -9.02
N LEU A 41 -0.47 7.33 -9.75
CA LEU A 41 0.03 7.55 -11.09
C LEU A 41 -1.22 7.96 -11.86
N SER A 42 -1.38 9.26 -12.03
CA SER A 42 -2.43 9.87 -12.84
C SER A 42 -2.50 9.06 -14.13
N SER A 43 -3.62 8.36 -14.32
CA SER A 43 -3.85 7.49 -15.46
C SER A 43 -3.28 8.14 -16.71
N PRO A 44 -2.49 7.43 -17.54
CA PRO A 44 -2.12 7.99 -18.83
C PRO A 44 -3.44 8.15 -19.56
N LYS A 45 -3.91 9.39 -19.67
CA LYS A 45 -5.03 9.73 -20.53
C LYS A 45 -4.57 9.27 -21.90
N THR A 46 -5.09 8.12 -22.33
CA THR A 46 -4.93 7.57 -23.68
C THR A 46 -5.44 8.65 -24.62
N SER A 47 -4.52 9.52 -25.01
CA SER A 47 -4.69 10.52 -26.03
C SER A 47 -4.58 9.77 -27.36
N ARG A 48 -5.70 9.17 -27.78
CA ARG A 48 -5.89 8.78 -29.18
C ARG A 48 -6.16 10.06 -29.96
N PHE A 49 -5.12 10.56 -30.63
CA PHE A 49 -5.24 11.42 -31.80
C PHE A 49 -4.99 10.55 -33.03
#